data_AF-A0A7X7KF70-F1
#
_entry.id   AF-A0A7X7KF70-F1
#
_cell.length_a   1.000
_cell.length_b   1.000
_cell.length_c   1.000
_cell.angle_alpha   90.00
_cell.angle_beta   90.00
_cell.angle_gamma   90.00
#
_symmetry.space_group_name_H-M   'P 1'
#
loop_
_entity.id
_entity.type
_entity.pdbx_description
1 polymer ?
#
loop_
_entity_poly.entity_id
_entity_poly.type
_entity_poly.pdbx_seq_one_letter_code
_entity_poly.pdbx_strand_id
1 'polypeptide(L)' 'MLLADVSSILRLDLWYALPIIAAVSLVYAATRHEDMRSIWAHAGRVALWIAGFMFAVFVLLELLDWLSGR' A
#
# COMPACT_ATOMS: atom_id res chain seq x y z
N MET A 1 20.41 6.69 -10.02
CA MET A 1 20.29 6.11 -8.67
C MET A 1 18.82 5.75 -8.38
N LEU A 2 17.89 6.71 -8.42
CA LEU A 2 16.43 6.50 -8.23
C LEU A 2 15.79 5.47 -9.18
N LEU A 3 16.09 5.51 -10.50
CA LEU A 3 15.60 4.49 -11.46
C LEU A 3 16.19 3.09 -11.22
N ALA A 4 17.40 3.01 -10.64
CA ALA A 4 18.04 1.74 -10.30
C ALA A 4 17.43 1.16 -9.00
N ASP A 5 17.01 2.00 -8.07
CA ASP A 5 16.33 1.59 -6.84
C ASP A 5 14.88 1.19 -7.11
N VAL A 6 14.12 1.98 -7.88
CA VAL A 6 12.75 1.62 -8.31
C VAL A 6 12.74 0.31 -9.09
N SER A 7 13.68 0.09 -10.01
CA SER A 7 13.78 -1.20 -10.70
C SER A 7 14.18 -2.35 -9.75
N SER A 8 14.85 -2.07 -8.64
CA SER A 8 15.17 -3.05 -7.60
C SER A 8 13.96 -3.35 -6.72
N ILE A 9 13.16 -2.33 -6.36
CA ILE A 9 11.89 -2.47 -5.65
C ILE A 9 10.84 -3.20 -6.51
N LEU A 10 10.77 -2.89 -7.81
CA LEU A 10 9.92 -3.63 -8.74
C LEU A 10 10.39 -5.07 -8.94
N ARG A 11 11.70 -5.34 -8.76
CA ARG A 11 12.26 -6.70 -8.68
C ARG A 11 12.03 -7.38 -7.32
N LEU A 12 11.77 -6.63 -6.25
CA LEU A 12 11.30 -7.13 -4.96
C LEU A 12 9.80 -7.46 -5.03
N ASP A 13 9.37 -8.24 -6.02
CA ASP A 13 8.01 -8.76 -6.24
C ASP A 13 6.87 -7.90 -5.64
N LEU A 14 6.91 -6.59 -5.85
CA LEU A 14 5.97 -5.64 -5.23
C LEU A 14 4.52 -5.93 -5.67
N TRP A 15 4.40 -6.67 -6.76
CA TRP A 15 3.18 -7.27 -7.25
C TRP A 15 2.45 -8.10 -6.19
N TYR A 16 3.14 -8.75 -5.24
CA TYR A 16 2.51 -9.46 -4.12
C TYR A 16 1.85 -8.53 -3.11
N ALA A 17 2.18 -7.24 -3.08
CA ALA A 17 1.51 -6.29 -2.19
C ALA A 17 0.02 -6.16 -2.56
N LEU A 18 -0.34 -6.19 -3.85
CA LEU A 18 -1.73 -6.08 -4.31
C LEU A 18 -2.65 -7.19 -3.74
N PRO A 19 -2.37 -8.49 -3.94
CA PRO A 19 -3.21 -9.55 -3.39
C PRO A 19 -3.19 -9.57 -1.86
N ILE A 20 -2.07 -9.22 -1.21
CA ILE A 20 -1.99 -9.16 0.25
C ILE A 20 -2.87 -8.04 0.81
N ILE A 21 -2.78 -6.82 0.26
CA ILE A 21 -3.60 -5.68 0.68
C ILE A 21 -5.09 -5.99 0.48
N ALA A 22 -5.43 -6.60 -0.66
CA ALA A 22 -6.80 -7.01 -0.95
C ALA A 22 -7.31 -8.05 0.07
N ALA A 23 -6.53 -9.10 0.34
CA ALA A 23 -6.89 -10.15 1.29
C ALA A 23 -7.07 -9.61 2.71
N VAL A 24 -6.12 -8.82 3.22
CA VAL A 24 -6.20 -8.22 4.58
C VAL A 24 -7.41 -7.29 4.69
N SER A 25 -7.64 -6.44 3.69
CA SER A 25 -8.75 -5.49 3.71
C SER A 25 -10.11 -6.19 3.68
N LEU A 26 -10.22 -7.26 2.88
CA LEU A 26 -11.44 -8.06 2.79
C LEU A 26 -11.71 -8.80 4.10
N VAL A 27 -10.71 -9.47 4.67
CA VAL A 27 -10.83 -10.18 5.95
C VAL A 27 -11.23 -9.22 7.07
N TYR A 28 -10.59 -8.05 7.16
CA TYR A 28 -10.95 -7.04 8.15
C TYR A 28 -12.39 -6.53 7.97
N ALA A 29 -12.82 -6.28 6.74
CA ALA A 29 -14.17 -5.80 6.49
C ALA A 29 -15.24 -6.86 6.76
N ALA A 30 -14.95 -8.13 6.43
CA ALA A 30 -15.86 -9.26 6.58
C ALA A 30 -16.03 -9.72 8.03
N THR A 31 -15.04 -9.53 8.90
CA THR A 31 -15.20 -9.80 10.35
C THR A 31 -16.01 -8.73 11.07
N ARG A 32 -16.10 -7.52 10.50
CA ARG A 32 -16.80 -6.38 11.10
C ARG A 32 -18.22 -6.18 10.58
N HIS A 33 -18.48 -6.55 9.33
CA HIS A 33 -19.77 -6.31 8.68
C HIS A 33 -20.32 -7.60 8.09
N GLU A 34 -21.62 -7.83 8.31
CA GLU A 34 -22.34 -8.98 7.77
C GLU A 34 -22.99 -8.65 6.41
N ASP A 35 -23.25 -7.38 6.14
CA ASP A 35 -23.79 -6.91 4.86
C ASP A 35 -22.69 -6.84 3.79
N MET A 36 -22.88 -7.60 2.70
CA MET A 36 -21.95 -7.70 1.57
C MET A 36 -21.55 -6.34 0.99
N ARG A 37 -22.50 -5.39 0.88
CA ARG A 37 -22.27 -4.07 0.33
C ARG A 37 -21.37 -3.25 1.25
N SER A 38 -21.56 -3.39 2.57
CA SER A 38 -20.70 -2.75 3.56
C SER A 38 -19.28 -3.34 3.55
N ILE A 39 -19.14 -4.66 3.35
CA ILE A 39 -17.84 -5.34 3.25
C ILE A 39 -17.00 -4.72 2.12
N TRP A 40 -17.53 -4.63 0.90
CA TRP A 40 -16.79 -4.07 -0.24
C TRP A 40 -16.40 -2.61 -0.03
N ALA A 41 -17.30 -1.79 0.50
CA ALA A 41 -17.03 -0.37 0.74
C ALA A 41 -15.95 -0.16 1.82
N HIS A 42 -15.98 -0.95 2.90
CA HIS A 42 -14.97 -0.88 3.96
C HIS A 42 -13.64 -1.46 3.51
N ALA A 43 -13.65 -2.61 2.82
CA ALA A 43 -12.44 -3.22 2.27
C ALA A 43 -11.72 -2.25 1.32
N GLY A 44 -12.45 -1.61 0.40
CA GLY A 44 -11.86 -0.61 -0.51
C GLY A 44 -11.26 0.58 0.23
N ARG A 45 -11.93 1.08 1.27
CA ARG A 45 -11.42 2.19 2.08
C ARG A 45 -10.15 1.81 2.86
N VAL A 46 -10.12 0.60 3.42
CA VAL A 46 -8.94 0.07 4.14
C VAL A 46 -7.77 -0.14 3.18
N ALA A 47 -8.01 -0.73 2.01
CA ALA A 47 -6.99 -0.90 0.98
C ALA A 47 -6.40 0.45 0.56
N LEU A 48 -7.25 1.47 0.37
CA LEU A 48 -6.82 2.83 0.03
C LEU A 48 -5.97 3.46 1.14
N TRP A 49 -6.34 3.28 2.41
CA TRP A 49 -5.54 3.79 3.53
C TRP A 49 -4.18 3.09 3.63
N ILE A 50 -4.11 1.78 3.43
CA ILE A 50 -2.84 1.03 3.44
C ILE A 50 -1.94 1.53 2.31
N ALA A 51 -2.46 1.57 1.07
CA ALA A 51 -1.70 2.02 -0.09
C ALA A 51 -1.28 3.49 0.04
N GLY A 52 -2.18 4.35 0.51
CA GLY A 52 -1.92 5.77 0.71
C GLY A 52 -0.87 6.03 1.80
N PHE A 53 -0.90 5.27 2.90
CA PHE A 53 0.12 5.36 3.94
C PHE A 53 1.48 4.91 3.43
N MET A 54 1.55 3.78 2.71
CA MET A 54 2.80 3.31 2.09
C MET A 54 3.35 4.32 1.09
N PHE A 55 2.49 4.91 0.27
CA PHE A 55 2.89 5.97 -0.66
C PHE A 55 3.41 7.22 0.07
N ALA A 56 2.75 7.65 1.15
CA ALA A 56 3.19 8.79 1.94
C ALA A 56 4.57 8.55 2.59
N VAL A 57 4.83 7.34 3.08
CA VAL A 57 6.15 6.95 3.58
C VAL A 57 7.19 7.00 2.46
N PHE A 58 6.86 6.50 1.27
CA PHE A 58 7.78 6.53 0.13
C PHE A 58 8.16 7.98 -0.25
N VAL A 59 7.17 8.87 -0.35
CA VAL A 59 7.39 10.31 -0.60
C VAL A 59 8.22 10.95 0.51
N LEU A 60 7.96 10.61 1.77
CA LEU A 60 8.73 11.13 2.89
C LEU A 60 10.19 10.69 2.83
N LEU A 61 10.45 9.41 2.54
CA LEU A 61 11.82 8.90 2.40
C LEU A 61 12.56 9.58 1.25
N GLU A 62 11.91 9.76 0.11
CA GLU A 62 12.46 10.48 -1.04
C GLU A 62 12.80 11.94 -0.69
N LEU A 63 11.91 12.62 0.03
CA LEU A 63 12.14 13.99 0.49
C LEU A 63 13.32 14.08 1.45
N LEU A 64 13.47 13.11 2.35
CA LEU A 64 14.59 13.04 3.29
C LEU A 64 15.91 12.77 2.57
N ASP A 65 15.92 11.90 1.55
CA ASP A 65 17.12 11.63 0.76
C ASP A 65 17.56 12.88 -0.01
N TRP A 66 16.62 13.55 -0.67
CA TRP A 66 16.84 14.84 -1.34
C TRP A 66 17.41 15.89 -0.39
N LEU A 67 16.84 16.01 0.82
CA LEU A 67 17.34 16.94 1.84
C LEU A 67 18.72 16.55 2.36
N SER A 68 19.06 15.25 2.37
CA SER A 68 20.37 14.76 2.80
C SER A 68 21.50 15.14 1.86
N GLY A 69 21.20 15.64 0.65
CA GLY A 69 22.18 16.17 -0.30
C GLY A 69 23.18 15.13 -0.82
N ARG A 70 22.80 13.84 -0.78
CA ARG A 70 23.54 12.73 -1.40
C ARG A 70 22.94 12.36 -2.75
#